data_AF-A0A919ESI6-F1
#
_entry.id   AF-A0A919ESI6-F1
#
_cell.length_a   1.000
_cell.length_b   1.000
_cell.length_c   1.000
_cell.angle_alpha   90.00
_cell.angle_beta   90.00
_cell.angle_gamma   90.00
#
_symmetry.space_group_name_H-M   'P 1'
#
loop_
_entity.id
_entity.type
_entity.pdbx_description
1 polymer ?
#
loop_
_entity_poly.entity_id
_entity_poly.type
_entity_poly.pdbx_seq_one_letter_code
_entity_poly.pdbx_strand_id
1 'polypeptide(L)'
;MHHATPARRILPALLATTLLAGGLLLGQTAAAPAAEAAVSGTCHPEQLRRQAHAERSRAAQLKRLGAREEARRAAARADALDRRARQCERADEIVSPPFGR
;
A
#
# COMPACT_ATOMS: atom_id res chain seq x y z
N MET A 1 -33.58 -6.84 49.10
CA MET A 1 -34.29 -7.18 47.84
C MET A 1 -33.82 -6.18 46.79
N HIS A 2 -33.17 -6.72 45.76
CA HIS A 2 -32.32 -6.03 44.80
C HIS A 2 -33.14 -5.32 43.74
N HIS A 3 -32.85 -4.06 43.41
CA HIS A 3 -32.98 -3.52 42.05
C HIS A 3 -32.18 -2.21 41.90
N ALA A 4 -31.76 -1.96 40.66
CA ALA A 4 -31.09 -0.78 40.11
C ALA A 4 -29.55 -0.72 40.20
N THR A 5 -28.92 -1.39 39.24
CA THR A 5 -27.56 -1.15 38.75
C THR A 5 -27.38 0.33 38.35
N PRO A 6 -26.45 1.11 38.92
CA PRO A 6 -26.13 2.41 38.35
C PRO A 6 -25.22 2.22 37.14
N ALA A 7 -25.74 2.66 35.98
CA ALA A 7 -25.05 2.73 34.70
C ALA A 7 -23.67 3.38 34.86
N ARG A 8 -22.61 2.63 34.53
CA ARG A 8 -21.25 3.16 34.41
C ARG A 8 -21.24 4.19 33.28
N ARG A 9 -21.04 5.46 33.64
CA ARG A 9 -20.62 6.51 32.72
C ARG A 9 -19.31 6.06 32.06
N ILE A 10 -19.34 5.85 30.75
CA ILE A 10 -18.13 5.67 29.95
C ILE A 10 -18.10 6.82 28.96
N LEU A 11 -16.91 7.39 28.80
CA LEU A 11 -16.40 8.39 27.84
C LEU A 11 -15.85 9.60 28.60
N PRO A 12 -14.71 10.22 28.20
CA PRO A 12 -13.74 9.85 27.16
C PRO A 12 -12.27 9.96 27.65
N ALA A 13 -11.37 9.08 27.19
CA ALA A 13 -9.93 9.32 27.38
C ALA A 13 -9.14 8.78 26.18
N LEU A 14 -8.95 9.67 25.21
CA LEU A 14 -7.70 9.87 24.46
C LEU A 14 -6.84 8.61 24.32
N LEU A 15 -7.16 7.77 23.33
CA LEU A 15 -6.14 6.93 22.74
C LEU A 15 -5.22 7.84 21.93
N ALA A 16 -4.09 8.16 22.54
CA ALA A 16 -2.97 8.83 21.93
C ALA A 16 -2.65 8.16 20.59
N THR A 17 -3.00 8.83 19.51
CA THR A 17 -2.46 8.55 18.18
C THR A 17 -0.96 8.72 18.33
N THR A 18 -0.22 7.61 18.29
CA THR A 18 1.23 7.66 18.14
C THR A 18 1.48 8.38 16.82
N LEU A 19 1.83 9.67 16.93
CA LEU A 19 2.50 10.42 15.89
C LEU A 19 3.72 9.59 15.52
N LEU A 20 3.61 8.81 14.43
CA LEU A 20 4.80 8.39 13.72
C LEU A 20 5.46 9.70 13.28
N ALA A 21 6.48 10.07 14.03
CA ALA A 21 7.44 11.10 13.74
C ALA A 21 8.12 10.77 12.40
N GLY A 22 7.40 11.03 11.31
CA GLY A 22 7.99 11.35 10.02
C GLY A 22 8.49 12.77 10.13
N GLY A 23 9.74 12.92 10.57
CA GLY A 23 10.42 14.19 10.70
C GLY A 23 10.22 15.07 9.46
N LEU A 24 10.02 16.36 9.75
CA LEU A 24 9.82 17.45 8.82
C LEU A 24 10.91 17.50 7.73
N LEU A 25 10.54 17.90 6.51
CA LEU A 25 11.02 19.14 5.87
C LEU A 25 10.43 19.28 4.45
N LEU A 26 9.71 20.39 4.28
CA LEU A 26 9.40 21.18 3.09
C LEU A 26 9.73 20.60 1.71
N GLY A 27 8.70 20.48 0.87
CA GLY A 27 8.88 20.31 -0.56
C GLY A 27 7.60 19.86 -1.22
N GLN A 28 6.76 20.82 -1.54
CA GLN A 28 5.58 20.70 -2.39
C GLN A 28 6.01 20.12 -3.75
N THR A 29 5.97 18.79 -3.83
CA THR A 29 6.06 18.05 -5.08
C THR A 29 4.93 17.04 -5.04
N ALA A 30 4.04 17.14 -6.02
CA ALA A 30 2.81 16.39 -6.16
C ALA A 30 2.90 14.99 -5.52
N ALA A 31 2.18 14.83 -4.40
CA ALA A 31 1.78 13.53 -3.91
C ALA A 31 0.90 12.91 -5.00
N ALA A 32 1.53 12.20 -5.93
CA ALA A 32 0.83 11.25 -6.77
C ALA A 32 -0.01 10.38 -5.83
N PRO A 33 -1.29 10.13 -6.18
CA PRO A 33 -2.21 9.46 -5.27
C PRO A 33 -1.55 8.18 -4.77
N ALA A 34 -1.54 8.02 -3.45
CA ALA A 34 -1.30 6.72 -2.86
C ALA A 34 -2.25 5.77 -3.58
N ALA A 35 -1.72 4.75 -4.24
CA ALA A 35 -2.53 3.75 -4.91
C ALA A 35 -3.36 3.02 -3.84
N GLU A 36 -4.53 3.57 -3.57
CA GLU A 36 -5.69 2.93 -2.97
C GLU A 36 -6.18 1.86 -3.98
N ALA A 37 -5.40 0.80 -4.15
CA ALA A 37 -5.73 -0.30 -5.04
C ALA A 37 -5.34 -1.63 -4.39
N ALA A 38 -5.93 -1.88 -3.23
CA ALA A 38 -6.15 -3.23 -2.75
C ALA A 38 -7.53 -3.27 -2.10
N VAL A 39 -8.55 -2.86 -2.86
CA VAL A 39 -9.91 -3.30 -2.60
C VAL A 39 -9.89 -4.80 -2.80
N SER A 40 -10.06 -5.50 -1.69
CA SER A 40 -10.28 -6.94 -1.54
C SER A 40 -11.04 -7.59 -2.70
N GLY A 41 -10.46 -8.65 -3.27
CA GLY A 41 -11.15 -9.62 -4.14
C GLY A 41 -10.56 -9.69 -5.55
N THR A 42 -9.89 -10.81 -5.87
CA THR A 42 -9.16 -11.12 -7.12
C THR A 42 -7.82 -10.42 -7.28
N CYS A 43 -6.72 -11.18 -7.26
CA CYS A 43 -5.44 -10.60 -7.62
C CYS A 43 -5.36 -10.43 -9.15
N HIS A 44 -5.14 -9.20 -9.61
CA HIS A 44 -5.00 -8.88 -11.03
C HIS A 44 -3.53 -8.62 -11.38
N PRO A 45 -2.74 -9.64 -11.77
CA PRO A 45 -1.30 -9.49 -12.02
C PRO A 45 -1.00 -8.45 -13.12
N GLU A 46 -1.84 -8.40 -14.16
CA GLU A 46 -1.70 -7.41 -15.24
C GLU A 46 -1.87 -5.96 -14.76
N GLN A 47 -2.79 -5.71 -13.84
CA GLN A 47 -2.97 -4.38 -13.26
C GLN A 47 -1.76 -3.99 -12.39
N LEU A 48 -1.24 -4.93 -11.60
CA LEU A 48 -0.04 -4.72 -10.78
C LEU A 48 1.19 -4.44 -11.65
N ARG A 49 1.35 -5.13 -12.78
CA ARG A 49 2.42 -4.89 -13.76
C ARG A 49 2.30 -3.49 -14.38
N ARG A 50 1.10 -3.08 -14.79
CA ARG A 50 0.86 -1.72 -15.31
C ARG A 50 1.24 -0.64 -14.28
N GLN A 51 0.84 -0.83 -13.02
CA GLN A 51 1.21 0.09 -11.94
C GLN A 51 2.74 0.10 -11.71
N ALA A 52 3.40 -1.06 -11.74
CA ALA A 52 4.85 -1.15 -11.61
C ALA A 52 5.56 -0.38 -12.75
N HIS A 53 5.08 -0.51 -13.99
CA HIS A 53 5.60 0.25 -15.13
C HIS A 53 5.42 1.77 -14.99
N ALA A 54 4.29 2.22 -14.45
CA ALA A 54 4.06 3.63 -14.16
C ALA A 54 5.06 4.17 -13.13
N GLU A 55 5.29 3.43 -12.03
CA GLU A 55 6.25 3.81 -11.00
C GLU A 55 7.71 3.77 -11.50
N ARG A 56 8.08 2.81 -12.38
CA ARG A 56 9.40 2.81 -13.05
C ARG A 56 9.58 4.05 -13.94
N SER A 57 8.54 4.41 -14.70
CA SER A 57 8.56 5.61 -15.55
C SER A 57 8.73 6.88 -14.72
N ARG A 58 8.04 6.95 -13.58
CA ARG A 58 8.19 8.04 -12.59
C ARG A 58 9.60 8.07 -12.01
N ALA A 59 10.15 6.93 -11.61
CA ALA A 59 11.52 6.83 -11.11
C ALA A 59 12.55 7.35 -12.14
N ALA A 60 12.37 7.00 -13.42
CA ALA A 60 13.22 7.49 -14.50
C ALA A 60 13.10 9.01 -14.70
N GLN A 61 11.88 9.56 -14.56
CA GLN A 61 11.68 11.00 -14.62
C GLN A 61 12.35 11.71 -13.43
N LEU A 62 12.16 11.22 -12.21
CA LEU A 62 12.79 11.76 -11.00
C LEU A 62 14.32 11.68 -11.08
N LYS A 63 14.88 10.59 -11.63
CA LYS A 63 16.33 10.45 -11.86
C LYS A 63 16.86 11.50 -12.83
N ARG A 64 16.12 11.82 -13.89
CA ARG A 64 16.48 12.89 -14.85
C ARG A 64 16.45 14.28 -14.21
N LEU A 65 15.53 14.49 -13.28
CA LEU A 65 15.41 15.75 -12.51
C LEU A 65 16.44 15.88 -11.38
N GLY A 66 17.29 14.87 -11.15
CA GLY A 66 18.27 14.87 -10.06
C GLY A 66 17.71 14.46 -8.68
N ALA A 67 16.40 14.17 -8.60
CA ALA A 67 15.68 13.72 -7.41
C ALA A 67 15.98 12.23 -7.12
N ARG A 68 17.21 11.93 -6.69
CA ARG A 68 17.73 10.56 -6.56
C ARG A 68 17.03 9.73 -5.49
N GLU A 69 16.72 10.33 -4.35
CA GLU A 69 16.07 9.61 -3.25
C GLU A 69 14.60 9.29 -3.58
N GLU A 70 13.90 10.23 -4.20
CA GLU A 70 12.53 10.03 -4.69
C GLU A 70 12.50 8.98 -5.81
N ALA A 71 13.48 9.02 -6.73
CA ALA A 71 13.64 8.00 -7.76
C ALA A 71 13.86 6.60 -7.16
N ARG A 72 14.69 6.49 -6.11
CA ARG A 72 14.90 5.23 -5.37
C ARG A 72 13.62 4.72 -4.74
N ARG A 73 12.83 5.60 -4.12
CA ARG A 73 11.54 5.25 -3.51
C ARG A 73 10.53 4.77 -4.57
N ALA A 74 10.43 5.46 -5.70
CA ALA A 74 9.56 5.07 -6.81
C ALA A 74 9.97 3.72 -7.41
N ALA A 75 11.28 3.47 -7.58
CA ALA A 75 11.79 2.17 -8.00
C ALA A 75 11.43 1.05 -7.00
N ALA A 76 11.60 1.30 -5.70
CA ALA A 76 11.25 0.33 -4.67
C ALA A 76 9.74 -0.01 -4.64
N ARG A 77 8.88 0.97 -4.93
CA ARG A 77 7.43 0.76 -5.10
C ARG A 77 7.14 -0.13 -6.31
N ALA A 78 7.79 0.13 -7.44
CA ALA A 78 7.64 -0.72 -8.62
C ALA A 78 8.06 -2.17 -8.35
N ASP A 79 9.15 -2.39 -7.62
CA ASP A 79 9.60 -3.74 -7.26
C ASP A 79 8.62 -4.45 -6.32
N ALA A 80 8.01 -3.71 -5.38
CA ALA A 80 6.98 -4.26 -4.51
C ALA A 80 5.74 -4.71 -5.30
N LEU A 81 5.32 -3.94 -6.30
CA LEU A 81 4.22 -4.28 -7.20
C LEU A 81 4.56 -5.49 -8.08
N ASP A 82 5.78 -5.57 -8.61
CA ASP A 82 6.26 -6.72 -9.40
C ASP A 82 6.27 -8.01 -8.54
N ARG A 83 6.78 -7.91 -7.30
CA ARG A 83 6.75 -9.03 -6.34
C ARG A 83 5.33 -9.48 -6.03
N ARG A 84 4.37 -8.55 -5.92
CA ARG A 84 2.96 -8.89 -5.73
C ARG A 84 2.38 -9.58 -6.96
N ALA A 85 2.63 -9.07 -8.16
CA ALA A 85 2.18 -9.71 -9.40
C ALA A 85 2.66 -11.16 -9.50
N ARG A 86 3.95 -11.42 -9.24
CA ARG A 86 4.54 -12.77 -9.24
C ARG A 86 3.98 -13.69 -8.17
N GLN A 87 3.61 -13.15 -7.02
CA GLN A 87 2.96 -13.94 -5.96
C GLN A 87 1.56 -14.36 -6.41
N CYS A 88 0.85 -13.49 -7.12
CA CYS A 88 -0.47 -13.80 -7.63
C CYS A 88 -0.45 -14.82 -8.76
N GLU A 89 0.51 -14.71 -9.69
CA GLU A 89 0.67 -15.72 -10.75
C GLU A 89 0.99 -17.11 -10.18
N ARG A 90 1.88 -17.17 -9.19
CA ARG A 90 2.18 -18.43 -8.50
C ARG A 90 0.99 -18.97 -7.70
N ALA A 91 0.21 -18.10 -7.07
CA ALA A 91 -0.99 -18.52 -6.37
C ALA A 91 -2.06 -19.07 -7.34
N ASP A 92 -2.22 -18.46 -8.51
CA ASP A 92 -3.14 -18.92 -9.55
C ASP A 92 -2.72 -20.27 -10.15
N GLU A 93 -1.42 -20.48 -10.37
CA GLU A 93 -0.84 -21.76 -10.80
C GLU A 93 -1.06 -22.88 -9.78
N ILE A 94 -0.94 -22.58 -8.48
CA ILE A 94 -1.19 -23.57 -7.41
C ILE A 94 -2.68 -23.92 -7.30
N VAL A 95 -3.57 -22.95 -7.52
CA VAL A 95 -5.03 -23.15 -7.44
C VAL A 95 -5.60 -23.84 -8.68
N SER A 96 -4.92 -23.76 -9.82
CA SER A 96 -5.25 -24.50 -11.04
C SER A 96 -4.41 -25.79 -11.13
N PRO A 97 -4.83 -26.92 -10.51
CA PRO A 97 -4.04 -28.15 -10.57
C PRO A 97 -3.79 -28.59 -12.02
N PRO A 98 -2.61 -29.22 -12.30
CA PRO A 98 -2.18 -29.58 -13.66
C PRO A 98 -3.07 -30.61 -14.37
N PHE A 99 -4.05 -31.18 -13.66
CA PHE A 99 -5.04 -32.10 -14.19
C PHE A 99 -6.43 -31.51 -13.96
N GLY A 100 -6.87 -30.66 -14.89
CA GLY A 100 -8.30 -30.40 -15.08
C GLY A 100 -9.00 -31.74 -15.34
N ARG A 101 -10.11 -31.97 -14.65
CA ARG A 101 -10.98 -33.14 -14.89
C ARG A 101 -11.56 -33.11 -16.30
#